data_AF-A0A6N6KPD3-F1
#
_entry.id   AF-A0A6N6KPD3-F1
#
_cell.length_a   1.000
_cell.length_b   1.000
_cell.length_c   1.000
_cell.angle_alpha   90.00
_cell.angle_beta   90.00
_cell.angle_gamma   90.00
#
_symmetry.space_group_name_H-M   'P 1'
#
loop_
_entity.id
_entity.type
_entity.pdbx_description
1 polymer ?
#
loop_
_entity_poly.entity_id
_entity_poly.type
_entity_poly.pdbx_seq_one_letter_code
_entity_poly.pdbx_strand_id
1 'polypeptide(L)'
;MDNSIINESSKHLSHLIDLFCFKGRPENIDQDRQVMILVNHGYVTGYSLSRNQPVWTAYRVSASKDDVDYERTHLFYDDMRLPKKNRITTWTFKTPNGKKYD
;
A
#
# COMPACT_ATOMS: atom_id res chain seq x y z
N MET A 1 2.57 -3.03 22.63
CA MET A 1 3.66 -3.64 21.85
C MET A 1 3.17 -3.68 20.44
N ASP A 2 3.94 -3.11 19.53
CA ASP A 2 3.54 -2.95 18.15
C ASP A 2 3.53 -4.27 17.39
N ASN A 3 2.35 -4.74 16.99
CA ASN A 3 2.16 -5.94 16.18
C ASN A 3 2.26 -5.62 14.67
N SER A 4 3.30 -4.87 14.29
CA SER A 4 3.60 -4.54 12.91
C SER A 4 4.94 -5.11 12.48
N ILE A 5 5.04 -5.63 11.26
CA ILE A 5 6.29 -6.16 10.71
C ILE A 5 6.61 -5.53 9.36
N ILE A 6 7.87 -5.15 9.13
CA ILE A 6 8.32 -4.72 7.80
C ILE A 6 8.47 -5.95 6.91
N ASN A 7 7.84 -5.94 5.74
CA ASN A 7 8.00 -7.00 4.76
C ASN A 7 9.49 -7.13 4.35
N GLU A 8 9.99 -8.36 4.24
CA GLU A 8 11.41 -8.63 3.92
C GLU A 8 11.88 -7.89 2.66
N SER A 9 11.10 -7.92 1.58
CA SER A 9 11.42 -7.23 0.34
C SER A 9 11.40 -5.71 0.46
N SER A 10 10.82 -5.16 1.54
CA SER A 10 10.79 -3.71 1.82
C SER A 10 11.89 -3.25 2.78
N LYS A 11 12.67 -4.16 3.39
CA LYS A 11 13.69 -3.80 4.41
C LYS A 11 14.75 -2.82 3.90
N HIS A 12 15.20 -2.99 2.67
CA HIS A 12 16.20 -2.11 2.05
C HIS A 12 15.71 -0.65 1.90
N LEU A 13 14.39 -0.44 1.93
CA LEU A 13 13.76 0.88 1.86
C LEU A 13 13.29 1.40 3.21
N SER A 14 13.56 0.71 4.32
CA SER A 14 13.04 1.07 5.65
C SER A 14 13.33 2.52 6.08
N HIS A 15 14.45 3.10 5.64
CA HIS A 15 14.79 4.51 5.86
C HIS A 15 13.74 5.50 5.30
N LEU A 16 12.91 5.11 4.33
CA LEU A 16 11.82 5.94 3.80
C LEU A 16 10.63 6.04 4.76
N ILE A 17 10.52 5.16 5.75
CA ILE A 17 9.45 5.22 6.76
C ILE A 17 9.55 6.55 7.51
N ASP A 18 10.74 6.94 7.96
CA ASP A 18 10.94 8.19 8.70
C ASP A 18 10.69 9.43 7.82
N LEU A 19 10.95 9.31 6.51
CA LEU A 19 10.67 10.36 5.55
C LEU A 19 9.17 10.64 5.40
N PHE A 20 8.34 9.58 5.33
CA PHE A 20 6.90 9.68 5.11
C PHE A 20 6.08 9.73 6.40
N CYS A 21 6.61 9.21 7.50
CA CYS A 21 5.98 9.15 8.82
C CYS A 21 6.77 10.01 9.83
N PHE A 22 6.82 11.33 9.61
CA PHE A 22 7.66 12.26 10.41
C PHE A 22 7.40 12.23 11.92
N LYS A 23 6.21 11.81 12.35
CA LYS A 23 5.83 11.65 13.78
C LYS A 23 5.88 10.20 14.26
N GLY A 24 6.58 9.34 13.52
CA GLY A 24 6.49 7.89 13.65
C GLY A 24 5.33 7.33 12.83
N ARG A 25 5.45 6.07 12.46
CA ARG A 25 4.36 5.32 11.81
C ARG A 25 3.27 4.96 12.83
N PRO A 26 2.01 4.79 12.42
CA PRO A 26 0.97 4.29 13.30
C PRO A 26 1.37 2.96 13.96
N GLU A 27 1.17 2.86 15.28
CA GLU A 27 1.39 1.63 16.06
C GLU A 27 0.18 0.70 15.92
N ASN A 28 0.44 -0.59 15.68
CA ASN A 28 -0.61 -1.60 15.71
C ASN A 28 -0.70 -2.25 17.09
N ILE A 29 -1.72 -1.85 17.87
CA ILE A 29 -1.97 -2.42 19.20
C ILE A 29 -2.83 -3.69 19.17
N ASP A 30 -3.38 -4.07 18.00
CA ASP A 30 -4.20 -5.28 17.82
C ASP A 30 -3.28 -6.52 17.77
N GLN A 31 -3.33 -7.35 18.81
CA GLN A 31 -2.50 -8.55 18.92
C GLN A 31 -2.99 -9.70 18.03
N ASP A 32 -4.27 -9.72 17.68
CA ASP A 32 -4.86 -10.79 16.87
C ASP A 32 -4.64 -10.57 15.37
N ARG A 33 -4.32 -9.32 14.97
CA ARG A 33 -4.22 -8.93 13.56
C ARG A 33 -2.94 -8.17 13.29
N GLN A 34 -1.92 -8.92 12.86
CA GLN A 34 -0.64 -8.32 12.45
C GLN A 34 -0.80 -7.43 11.21
N VAL A 35 -0.08 -6.31 11.21
CA VAL A 35 0.02 -5.38 10.08
C VAL A 35 1.37 -5.54 9.40
N MET A 36 1.38 -5.76 8.09
CA MET A 36 2.59 -5.81 7.27
C MET A 36 2.89 -4.43 6.70
N ILE A 37 4.09 -3.90 6.94
CA ILE A 37 4.54 -2.62 6.41
C ILE A 37 5.19 -2.86 5.05
N LEU A 38 4.62 -2.23 4.03
CA LEU A 38 5.10 -2.20 2.66
C LEU A 38 5.68 -0.82 2.39
N VAL A 39 6.92 -0.76 1.94
CA VAL A 39 7.61 0.50 1.65
C VAL A 39 7.77 0.65 0.15
N ASN A 40 7.38 1.81 -0.38
CA ASN A 40 7.52 2.15 -1.80
C ASN A 40 8.20 3.51 -1.93
N HIS A 41 8.77 3.77 -3.10
CA HIS A 41 9.20 5.12 -3.44
C HIS A 41 7.96 6.01 -3.62
N GLY A 42 7.76 6.94 -2.69
CA GLY A 42 6.65 7.90 -2.69
C GLY A 42 5.59 7.66 -1.61
N TYR A 43 5.51 6.47 -1.02
CA TYR A 43 4.58 6.19 0.07
C TYR A 43 4.94 4.93 0.87
N VAL A 44 4.42 4.84 2.10
CA VAL A 44 4.50 3.67 2.98
C VAL A 44 3.09 3.24 3.36
N THR A 45 2.82 1.94 3.38
CA THR A 45 1.50 1.39 3.69
C THR A 45 1.58 0.33 4.76
N GLY A 46 0.71 0.43 5.76
CA GLY A 46 0.38 -0.67 6.65
C GLY A 46 -0.73 -1.51 6.05
N TYR A 47 -0.46 -2.76 5.70
CA TYR A 47 -1.38 -3.67 5.03
C TYR A 47 -1.84 -4.79 5.97
N SER A 48 -3.15 -5.03 6.01
CA SER A 48 -3.73 -6.14 6.77
C SER A 48 -4.04 -7.30 5.83
N LEU A 49 -3.32 -8.41 5.98
CA LEU A 49 -3.56 -9.63 5.21
C LEU A 49 -4.93 -10.25 5.51
N SER A 50 -5.43 -10.12 6.75
CA SER A 50 -6.74 -10.66 7.16
C SER A 50 -7.91 -9.87 6.58
N ARG A 51 -7.75 -8.54 6.44
CA ARG A 51 -8.78 -7.67 5.81
C ARG A 51 -8.58 -7.48 4.31
N ASN A 52 -7.46 -7.95 3.77
CA ASN A 52 -7.05 -7.79 2.37
C ASN A 52 -7.05 -6.33 1.89
N GLN A 53 -6.64 -5.40 2.76
CA GLN A 53 -6.64 -3.97 2.46
C GLN A 53 -5.56 -3.22 3.27
N PRO A 54 -5.12 -2.05 2.80
CA PRO A 54 -4.37 -1.12 3.63
C PRO A 54 -5.22 -0.65 4.82
N VAL A 55 -4.62 -0.62 6.00
CA VAL A 55 -5.22 0.01 7.20
C VAL A 55 -4.79 1.47 7.35
N TRP A 56 -3.65 1.82 6.77
CA TRP A 56 -3.17 3.20 6.64
C TRP A 56 -2.16 3.30 5.50
N THR A 57 -2.05 4.49 4.90
CA THR A 57 -1.01 4.84 3.93
C THR A 57 -0.50 6.24 4.26
N ALA A 58 0.82 6.40 4.30
CA ALA A 58 1.51 7.65 4.54
C ALA A 58 2.33 8.05 3.31
N TYR A 59 2.18 9.30 2.89
CA TYR A 59 2.90 9.90 1.77
C TYR A 59 3.04 11.40 2.00
N ARG A 60 3.90 12.04 1.22
CA ARG A 60 4.07 13.49 1.25
C ARG A 60 3.73 14.06 -0.11
N VAL A 61 2.89 15.08 -0.11
CA VAL A 61 2.64 15.91 -1.29
C VAL A 61 3.54 17.13 -1.16
N SER A 62 4.51 17.28 -2.05
CA SER A 62 5.22 18.55 -2.21
C SER A 62 4.25 19.59 -2.75
N ALA A 63 4.48 20.87 -2.49
CA ALA A 63 3.65 21.97 -3.00
C ALA A 63 3.59 21.95 -4.54
N SER A 64 2.65 21.18 -5.08
CA SER A 64 2.41 21.10 -6.51
C SER A 64 1.83 22.43 -6.94
N LYS A 65 2.39 23.01 -8.00
CA LYS A 65 1.85 24.23 -8.59
C LYS A 65 0.68 23.95 -9.52
N ASP A 66 0.55 22.70 -9.93
CA ASP A 66 -0.41 22.21 -10.90
C ASP A 66 -1.15 20.98 -10.35
N ASP A 67 -2.39 20.82 -10.77
CA ASP A 67 -3.15 19.60 -10.55
C ASP A 67 -2.57 18.47 -11.42
N VAL A 68 -2.59 17.26 -10.87
CA VAL A 68 -2.21 16.06 -11.62
C VAL A 68 -3.42 15.63 -12.45
N ASP A 69 -3.56 16.20 -13.64
CA ASP A 69 -4.60 15.82 -14.60
C ASP A 69 -4.09 14.72 -15.54
N TYR A 70 -4.17 13.48 -15.08
CA TYR A 70 -3.99 12.31 -15.94
C TYR A 70 -5.23 11.42 -15.85
N GLU A 71 -5.83 11.12 -17.00
CA GLU A 71 -6.70 9.96 -17.19
C GLU A 71 -5.94 8.71 -16.68
N ARG A 72 -6.35 8.20 -15.52
CA ARG A 72 -5.75 6.99 -14.96
C ARG A 72 -6.32 5.79 -15.67
N THR A 73 -5.50 5.14 -16.48
CA THR A 73 -5.84 3.82 -17.04
C THR A 73 -6.20 2.87 -15.89
N HIS A 74 -7.24 2.06 -16.07
CA HIS A 74 -7.68 1.03 -15.12
C HIS A 74 -6.71 -0.16 -15.07
N LEU A 75 -5.45 0.13 -14.76
CA LEU A 75 -4.36 -0.82 -14.72
C LEU A 75 -4.02 -1.12 -13.26
N PHE A 76 -3.96 -2.41 -12.94
CA PHE A 76 -3.53 -2.90 -11.63
C PHE A 76 -2.26 -3.73 -11.82
N TYR A 77 -1.30 -3.53 -10.92
CA TYR A 77 -0.10 -4.34 -10.86
C TYR A 77 -0.17 -5.27 -9.66
N ASP A 78 0.16 -6.54 -9.90
CA ASP A 78 0.31 -7.52 -8.84
C ASP A 78 1.41 -7.11 -7.87
N ASP A 79 1.07 -6.93 -6.60
CA ASP A 79 2.09 -6.76 -5.56
C ASP A 79 2.73 -8.12 -5.24
N MET A 80 3.90 -8.36 -5.81
CA MET A 80 4.64 -9.60 -5.67
C MET A 80 5.11 -9.88 -4.23
N ARG A 81 5.06 -8.87 -3.34
CA ARG A 81 5.36 -9.02 -1.90
C ARG A 81 4.22 -9.72 -1.15
N LEU A 82 3.02 -9.75 -1.72
CA LEU A 82 1.84 -10.37 -1.13
C LEU A 82 1.64 -11.81 -1.62
N PRO A 83 1.06 -12.70 -0.78
CA PRO A 83 0.59 -14.01 -1.23
C PRO A 83 -0.41 -13.86 -2.38
N LYS A 84 -0.42 -14.81 -3.33
CA LYS A 84 -1.29 -14.74 -4.52
C LYS A 84 -2.77 -14.49 -4.20
N LYS A 85 -3.29 -15.10 -3.12
CA LYS A 85 -4.68 -14.93 -2.66
C LYS A 85 -5.03 -13.52 -2.18
N ASN A 86 -4.01 -12.71 -1.88
CA ASN A 86 -4.15 -11.36 -1.35
C ASN A 86 -3.89 -10.28 -2.41
N ARG A 87 -3.57 -10.66 -3.65
CA ARG A 87 -3.29 -9.71 -4.72
C ARG A 87 -4.58 -9.19 -5.33
N ILE A 88 -4.64 -7.88 -5.47
CA ILE A 88 -5.68 -7.20 -6.24
C ILE A 88 -5.21 -7.16 -7.69
N THR A 89 -6.03 -7.66 -8.59
CA THR A 89 -5.76 -7.73 -10.03
C THR A 89 -6.84 -6.94 -10.78
N THR A 90 -6.65 -6.73 -12.09
CA THR A 90 -7.69 -6.20 -12.97
C THR A 90 -8.99 -7.03 -12.92
N TRP A 91 -8.90 -8.32 -12.59
CA TRP A 91 -10.06 -9.22 -12.44
C TRP A 91 -10.81 -9.05 -11.12
N THR A 92 -10.20 -8.41 -10.12
CA THR A 92 -10.82 -8.18 -8.81
C THR A 92 -12.00 -7.23 -8.92
N PHE A 93 -11.93 -6.26 -9.84
CA PHE A 93 -12.98 -5.28 -10.06
C PHE A 93 -13.68 -5.55 -11.40
N LYS A 94 -15.01 -5.63 -11.36
CA LYS A 94 -15.80 -5.61 -12.60
C LYS A 94 -15.74 -4.20 -13.18
N THR A 95 -15.53 -4.09 -14.49
CA THR A 95 -15.77 -2.81 -15.16
C THR A 95 -17.27 -2.50 -15.12
N PRO A 96 -17.67 -1.22 -15.08
CA PRO A 96 -19.08 -0.83 -15.09
C PRO A 96 -19.89 -1.43 -16.24
N ASN A 97 -19.24 -1.88 -17.33
CA ASN A 97 -19.88 -2.34 -18.57
C ASN A 97 -19.37 -3.71 -19.08
N GLY A 98 -18.70 -4.52 -18.26
CA GLY A 98 -18.23 -5.87 -18.66
C GLY A 98 -17.07 -5.90 -19.68
N LYS A 99 -16.50 -4.75 -20.04
CA LYS A 99 -15.30 -4.65 -20.89
C LYS A 99 -14.07 -5.14 -20.11
N LYS A 100 -13.28 -6.05 -20.66
CA LYS A 100 -12.01 -6.49 -20.07
C LYS A 100 -10.89 -5.57 -20.56
N TYR A 101 -9.96 -5.20 -19.68
CA TYR A 101 -8.72 -4.56 -20.08
C TYR A 101 -7.69 -5.70 -20.24
N ASP A 102 -7.27 -5.95 -21.48
CA ASP A 102 -6.22 -6.92 -21.84
C ASP A 102 -4.82 -6.35 -21.54
#